data_AF-A0A7X7AIU8-F1
#
_entry.id   AF-A0A7X7AIU8-F1
#
_cell.length_a   1.000
_cell.length_b   1.000
_cell.length_c   1.000
_cell.angle_alpha   90.00
_cell.angle_beta   90.00
_cell.angle_gamma   90.00
#
_symmetry.space_group_name_H-M   'P 1'
#
loop_
_entity.id
_entity.type
_entity.pdbx_description
1 polymer ?
#
loop_
_entity_poly.entity_id
_entity_poly.type
_entity_poly.pdbx_seq_one_letter_code
_entity_poly.pdbx_strand_id
1 'polypeptide(L)' 'MAILHSLEIKNFRGIKDFKQEFFQEKLVCLVGRGDSGKSTILD' A
#
# COMPACT_ATOMS: atom_id res chain seq x y z
N MET A 1 -15.08 -14.29 -4.10
CA MET A 1 -14.53 -13.18 -3.28
C MET A 1 -13.17 -12.81 -3.87
N ALA A 2 -12.94 -11.54 -4.15
CA ALA A 2 -11.63 -11.07 -4.59
C ALA A 2 -10.73 -10.83 -3.37
N ILE A 3 -9.44 -11.14 -3.50
CA ILE A 3 -8.42 -10.91 -2.46
C ILE A 3 -7.34 -10.04 -3.11
N LEU A 4 -6.90 -9.00 -2.41
CA LEU A 4 -5.78 -8.18 -2.85
C LEU A 4 -4.49 -9.00 -2.69
N HIS A 5 -3.91 -9.46 -3.80
CA HIS A 5 -2.68 -10.25 -3.77
C HIS A 5 -1.43 -9.37 -3.70
N SER A 6 -1.37 -8.31 -4.52
CA SER A 6 -0.24 -7.40 -4.59
C SER A 6 -0.66 -5.99 -5.03
N LEU A 7 0.14 -5.00 -4.64
CA LEU A 7 0.03 -3.61 -5.06
C LEU A 7 1.42 -3.10 -5.45
N GLU A 8 1.53 -2.54 -6.64
CA GLU A 8 2.73 -1.86 -7.14
C GLU A 8 2.36 -0.43 -7.54
N ILE A 9 3.08 0.56 -7.00
CA ILE A 9 2.88 1.99 -7.27
C ILE A 9 4.22 2.56 -7.71
N LYS A 10 4.21 3.29 -8.82
CA LYS A 10 5.37 4.05 -9.31
C LYS A 10 4.99 5.48 -9.61
N ASN A 11 5.77 6.42 -9.07
CA ASN A 11 5.67 7.85 -9.32
C ASN A 11 4.24 8.44 -9.14
N PHE A 12 3.59 8.16 -8.01
CA PHE A 12 2.26 8.66 -7.69
C PHE A 12 2.24 9.41 -6.36
N ARG A 13 1.80 10.68 -6.37
CA ARG A 13 1.54 11.50 -5.16
C ARG A 13 2.63 11.39 -4.08
N GLY A 14 3.90 11.48 -4.49
CA GLY A 14 5.07 11.40 -3.59
C GLY A 14 5.64 10.00 -3.36
N ILE A 15 4.92 8.94 -3.74
CA ILE A 15 5.41 7.56 -3.74
C ILE A 15 6.23 7.35 -5.02
N LYS A 16 7.56 7.24 -4.87
CA LYS A 16 8.46 6.97 -6.00
C LYS A 16 8.35 5.51 -6.46
N ASP A 17 8.45 4.59 -5.51
CA ASP A 17 8.34 3.16 -5.71
C ASP A 17 7.76 2.53 -4.45
N PHE A 18 6.71 1.71 -4.60
CA PHE A 18 6.13 0.89 -3.56
C PHE A 18 5.70 -0.43 -4.18
N LYS A 19 6.11 -1.54 -3.57
CA LYS A 19 5.71 -2.89 -3.97
C LYS A 19 5.46 -3.71 -2.72
N GLN A 20 4.24 -4.23 -2.59
CA GLN A 20 3.84 -5.08 -1.47
C GLN A 20 3.01 -6.27 -1.97
N GLU A 21 3.35 -7.44 -1.47
CA GLU A 21 2.51 -8.64 -1.56
C GLU A 21 1.76 -8.79 -0.22
N PHE A 22 0.44 -8.99 -0.28
CA PHE A 22 -0.43 -9.06 0.91
C PHE A 22 -0.83 -10.50 1.27
N PHE A 23 -0.42 -11.48 0.46
CA PHE A 23 -0.68 -12.91 0.70
C PHE A 23 -2.17 -13.20 1.00
N GLN A 24 -2.46 -14.16 1.89
CA GLN A 24 -3.82 -14.48 2.34
C GLN A 24 -4.17 -13.75 3.66
N GLU A 25 -3.52 -12.63 3.95
CA GLU A 25 -3.79 -11.87 5.17
C GLU A 25 -5.17 -11.22 5.11
N LYS A 26 -5.93 -11.37 6.20
CA LYS A 26 -7.29 -10.83 6.31
C LYS A 26 -7.30 -9.36 6.75
N LEU A 27 -6.18 -8.88 7.30
CA LEU A 27 -6.02 -7.52 7.80
C LEU A 27 -4.59 -7.06 7.56
N VAL A 28 -4.46 -5.87 6.99
CA VAL A 28 -3.16 -5.24 6.74
C VAL A 28 -3.22 -3.82 7.28
N CYS A 29 -2.21 -3.44 8.07
CA CYS A 29 -2.08 -2.10 8.63
C CYS A 29 -0.87 -1.38 8.02
N LEU A 30 -1.07 -0.14 7.55
CA LEU A 30 0.02 0.71 7.09
C LEU A 30 0.49 1.60 8.26
N VAL A 31 1.78 1.52 8.61
CA VAL A 31 2.37 2.25 9.74
C VAL A 31 3.56 3.08 9.27
N GLY A 32 3.68 4.30 9.77
CA GLY A 32 4.75 5.22 9.39
C GLY A 32 4.52 6.64 9.91
N ARG A 33 5.55 7.49 9.81
CA ARG A 33 5.51 8.91 10.22
C ARG A 33 4.38 9.69 9.52
N GLY A 34 4.01 10.85 10.06
CA GLY A 34 3.11 11.78 9.37
C GLY A 34 3.56 12.03 7.92
N ASP A 35 2.60 12.10 6.99
CA ASP A 35 2.83 12.33 5.56
C ASP A 35 3.67 11.27 4.81
N SER A 36 3.85 10.08 5.39
CA SER A 36 4.59 8.98 4.75
C SER A 36 3.84 8.27 3.61
N GLY A 37 2.76 8.85 3.07
CA GLY A 37 1.98 8.26 1.97
C GLY A 37 1.00 7.14 2.35
N LYS A 38 0.70 6.93 3.64
CA LYS A 38 -0.26 5.87 4.07
C LYS A 38 -1.66 6.07 3.49
N SER A 39 -2.22 7.27 3.64
CA SER A 39 -3.54 7.59 3.07
C SER A 39 -3.52 7.51 1.54
N THR A 40 -2.41 7.90 0.91
CA THR A 40 -2.20 7.76 -0.54
C THR A 40 -2.23 6.31 -1.04
N ILE A 41 -1.83 5.33 -0.22
CA ILE A 41 -1.91 3.90 -0.56
C ILE A 41 -3.33 3.34 -0.36
N LEU A 42 -4.11 3.94 0.54
CA LEU A 42 -5.47 3.49 0.88
C LEU A 42 -6.56 4.10 -0.01
N ASP A 43 -6.34 5.32 -0.53
CA ASP A 43 -7.20 6.00 -1.51
C ASP A 43 -7.01 5.43 -2.93
#